data_AF-A0A9D4FIT0-F1
#
_entry.id   AF-A0A9D4FIT0-F1
#
_cell.length_a   1.000
_cell.length_b   1.000
_cell.length_c   1.000
_cell.angle_alpha   90.00
_cell.angle_beta   90.00
_cell.angle_gamma   90.00
#
_symmetry.space_group_name_H-M   'P 1'
#
loop_
_entity.id
_entity.type
_entity.pdbx_description
1 polymer ?
#
loop_
_entity_poly.entity_id
_entity_poly.type
_entity_poly.pdbx_seq_one_letter_code
_entity_poly.pdbx_strand_id
1 'polypeptide(L)'
;MLYISKIPIILHELGHAIGLWHEQSRADRDDYVHVHKEKIRKENWHNFNKLLNGTYLHYNKPYDFYSIMHYGPRSFAIKDDDITIEPISPAYRDVIGEARTLSLYDVQIVNAMYKCAENCNTQTCPGFRDKNCDCVCPGTPNATWIKCEDTGKNQTHARRSFKMLTL
;
A
#
# COMPACT_ATOMS: atom_id res chain seq x y z
N MET A 1 -2.49 2.74 27.74
CA MET A 1 -3.22 3.01 26.49
C MET A 1 -2.54 2.25 25.36
N LEU A 2 -2.90 0.98 25.12
CA LEU A 2 -2.16 0.03 24.25
C LEU A 2 -2.93 -0.43 23.01
N TYR A 3 -4.08 0.18 22.70
CA TYR A 3 -4.99 -0.33 21.67
C TYR A 3 -4.71 0.16 20.24
N ILE A 4 -3.81 1.14 20.06
CA ILE A 4 -3.54 1.77 18.75
C ILE A 4 -2.44 1.05 17.94
N SER A 5 -1.60 0.21 18.56
CA SER A 5 -0.41 -0.35 17.89
C SER A 5 -0.70 -1.52 16.93
N LYS A 6 -1.88 -2.13 16.97
CA LYS A 6 -2.19 -3.34 16.19
C LYS A 6 -3.06 -3.12 14.96
N ILE A 7 -3.63 -1.93 14.75
CA ILE A 7 -4.53 -1.67 13.60
C ILE A 7 -3.88 -2.04 12.26
N PRO A 8 -2.63 -1.66 11.96
CA PRO A 8 -2.02 -2.01 10.67
C PRO A 8 -1.86 -3.53 10.50
N ILE A 9 -1.52 -4.24 11.57
CA ILE A 9 -1.41 -5.71 11.56
C ILE A 9 -2.78 -6.34 11.30
N ILE A 10 -3.83 -5.87 11.97
CA ILE A 10 -5.20 -6.37 11.76
C ILE A 10 -5.64 -6.14 10.31
N LEU A 11 -5.34 -4.98 9.73
CA LEU A 11 -5.65 -4.70 8.33
C LEU A 11 -4.85 -5.58 7.36
N HIS A 12 -3.57 -5.85 7.65
CA HIS A 12 -2.74 -6.78 6.88
C HIS A 12 -3.33 -8.20 6.87
N GLU A 13 -3.65 -8.73 8.05
CA GLU A 13 -4.24 -10.07 8.16
C GLU A 13 -5.64 -10.15 7.53
N LEU A 14 -6.44 -9.08 7.64
CA LEU A 14 -7.70 -8.97 6.92
C LEU A 14 -7.47 -8.96 5.40
N GLY A 15 -6.43 -8.27 4.93
CA GLY A 15 -5.98 -8.28 3.54
C GLY A 15 -5.75 -9.70 3.02
N HIS A 16 -5.02 -10.52 3.78
CA HIS A 16 -4.86 -11.95 3.46
C HIS A 16 -6.20 -12.69 3.42
N ALA A 17 -7.07 -12.49 4.40
CA ALA A 17 -8.35 -13.16 4.47
C ALA A 17 -9.27 -12.85 3.28
N ILE A 18 -9.16 -11.66 2.69
CA ILE A 18 -9.93 -11.24 1.50
C ILE A 18 -9.18 -11.48 0.17
N GLY A 19 -8.01 -12.14 0.22
CA GLY A 19 -7.29 -12.63 -0.95
C GLY A 19 -6.16 -11.75 -1.48
N LEU A 20 -5.71 -10.76 -0.70
CA LEU A 20 -4.46 -10.05 -1.00
C LEU A 20 -3.25 -10.91 -0.59
N TRP A 21 -2.21 -10.87 -1.42
CA TRP A 21 -0.92 -11.48 -1.16
C TRP A 21 0.09 -10.40 -0.79
N HIS A 22 1.25 -10.82 -0.27
CA HIS A 22 2.31 -9.86 -0.04
C HIS A 22 2.77 -9.20 -1.35
N GLU A 23 2.93 -7.87 -1.33
CA GLU A 23 3.27 -7.12 -2.55
C GLU A 23 4.63 -7.55 -3.10
N GLN A 24 5.61 -7.84 -2.24
CA GLN A 24 6.93 -8.34 -2.67
C GLN A 24 6.90 -9.76 -3.26
N SER A 25 5.77 -10.46 -3.21
CA SER A 25 5.60 -11.75 -3.85
C SER A 25 5.06 -11.65 -5.28
N ARG A 26 4.78 -10.45 -5.80
CA ARG A 26 4.37 -10.31 -7.20
C ARG A 26 5.40 -10.88 -8.18
N ALA A 27 4.92 -11.36 -9.32
CA ALA A 27 5.78 -11.96 -10.34
C ALA A 27 6.78 -10.96 -10.95
N ASP A 28 6.37 -9.69 -11.06
CA ASP A 28 7.12 -8.53 -11.56
C ASP A 28 7.97 -7.82 -10.49
N ARG A 29 8.00 -8.30 -9.23
CA ARG A 29 8.65 -7.60 -8.11
C ARG A 29 10.14 -7.29 -8.32
N ASP A 30 10.84 -8.08 -9.13
CA ASP A 30 12.28 -7.90 -9.38
C ASP A 30 12.59 -6.64 -10.24
N ASP A 31 11.57 -6.04 -10.87
CA ASP A 31 11.68 -4.74 -11.56
C ASP A 31 11.61 -3.54 -10.59
N TYR A 32 11.28 -3.79 -9.31
CA TYR A 32 11.01 -2.77 -8.29
C TYR A 32 11.85 -2.91 -7.03
N VAL A 33 12.17 -4.14 -6.63
CA VAL A 33 12.95 -4.44 -5.43
C VAL A 33 14.00 -5.51 -5.69
N HIS A 34 15.11 -5.43 -4.97
CA HIS A 34 16.10 -6.50 -4.85
C HIS A 34 15.90 -7.24 -3.53
N VAL A 35 15.86 -8.58 -3.62
CA VAL A 35 15.80 -9.45 -2.44
C VAL A 35 17.19 -10.04 -2.18
N HIS A 36 17.81 -9.61 -1.09
CA HIS A 36 19.13 -10.06 -0.63
C HIS A 36 18.99 -11.41 0.11
N LYS A 37 18.75 -12.48 -0.65
CA LYS A 37 18.41 -13.81 -0.13
C LYS A 37 19.45 -14.37 0.84
N GLU A 38 20.72 -14.03 0.65
CA GLU A 38 21.84 -14.40 1.52
C GLU A 38 21.78 -13.77 2.91
N LYS A 39 21.00 -12.69 3.09
CA LYS A 39 20.76 -12.02 4.37
C LYS A 39 19.50 -12.50 5.09
N ILE A 40 18.74 -13.43 4.49
CA ILE A 40 17.49 -13.96 5.03
C ILE A 40 17.77 -15.28 5.75
N ARG A 41 17.18 -15.46 6.93
CA ARG A 41 17.26 -16.74 7.65
C ARG A 41 16.71 -17.87 6.78
N LYS A 42 17.47 -18.97 6.68
CA LYS A 42 17.26 -20.03 5.68
C LYS A 42 15.85 -20.65 5.75
N GLU A 43 15.32 -20.80 6.95
CA GLU A 43 13.97 -21.32 7.20
C GLU A 43 12.86 -20.43 6.64
N ASN A 44 13.13 -19.15 6.40
CA ASN A 44 12.15 -18.16 5.93
C ASN A 44 12.26 -17.84 4.43
N TRP A 45 13.13 -18.52 3.68
CA TRP A 45 13.31 -18.26 2.24
C TRP A 45 12.02 -18.38 1.43
N HIS A 46 11.11 -19.26 1.84
CA HIS A 46 9.83 -19.48 1.19
C HIS A 46 8.89 -18.26 1.24
N ASN A 47 9.04 -17.38 2.25
CA ASN A 47 8.26 -16.14 2.38
C ASN A 47 8.60 -15.10 1.29
N PHE A 48 9.69 -15.31 0.55
CA PHE A 48 10.16 -14.42 -0.51
C PHE A 48 9.97 -15.02 -1.90
N ASN A 49 9.26 -16.15 -2.00
CA ASN A 49 8.90 -16.75 -3.27
C ASN A 49 7.97 -15.80 -4.05
N LYS A 50 8.24 -15.68 -5.35
CA LYS A 50 7.33 -15.00 -6.26
C LYS A 50 6.16 -15.92 -6.57
N LEU A 51 4.99 -15.31 -6.74
CA LEU A 51 3.81 -15.95 -7.28
C LEU A 51 4.04 -16.23 -8.77
N LEU A 52 3.47 -17.33 -9.27
CA LEU A 52 3.49 -17.63 -10.69
C LEU A 52 2.61 -16.61 -11.44
N ASN A 53 2.99 -16.30 -12.68
CA ASN A 53 2.19 -15.43 -13.54
C ASN A 53 0.76 -15.97 -13.66
N GLY A 54 -0.22 -15.10 -13.39
CA GLY A 54 -1.64 -15.45 -13.42
C GLY A 54 -2.21 -16.06 -12.14
N THR A 55 -1.39 -16.39 -11.12
CA THR A 55 -1.90 -16.85 -9.80
C THR A 55 -2.52 -15.71 -8.99
N TYR A 56 -2.01 -14.49 -9.17
CA TYR A 56 -2.55 -13.28 -8.54
C TYR A 56 -2.81 -12.23 -9.59
N LEU A 57 -4.01 -11.66 -9.54
CA LEU A 57 -4.44 -10.59 -10.43
C LEU A 57 -4.31 -9.27 -9.67
N HIS A 58 -3.31 -8.47 -10.01
CA HIS A 58 -3.16 -7.10 -9.52
C HIS A 58 -4.00 -6.08 -10.34
N TYR A 59 -4.91 -6.54 -11.21
CA TYR A 59 -5.84 -5.73 -12.00
C TYR A 59 -5.18 -4.52 -12.70
N ASN A 60 -4.03 -4.75 -13.34
CA ASN A 60 -3.22 -3.74 -14.02
C ASN A 60 -2.78 -2.57 -13.13
N LYS A 61 -2.74 -2.75 -11.81
CA LYS A 61 -2.16 -1.78 -10.89
C LYS A 61 -0.63 -1.87 -10.90
N PRO A 62 0.08 -0.72 -10.85
CA PRO A 62 1.52 -0.68 -10.63
C PRO A 62 1.93 -1.40 -9.34
N TYR A 63 3.23 -1.65 -9.19
CA TYR A 63 3.79 -2.12 -7.93
C TYR A 63 3.62 -1.06 -6.84
N ASP A 64 3.14 -1.48 -5.67
CA ASP A 64 2.76 -0.56 -4.60
C ASP A 64 3.68 -0.62 -3.38
N PHE A 65 4.69 0.26 -3.37
CA PHE A 65 5.58 0.41 -2.20
C PHE A 65 4.84 0.84 -0.92
N TYR A 66 3.64 1.42 -1.03
CA TYR A 66 2.83 1.88 0.10
C TYR A 66 1.78 0.84 0.55
N SER A 67 1.72 -0.33 -0.11
CA SER A 67 0.75 -1.36 0.24
C SER A 67 0.96 -1.81 1.69
N ILE A 68 -0.15 -2.00 2.41
CA ILE A 68 -0.10 -2.61 3.73
C ILE A 68 0.39 -4.05 3.71
N MET A 69 0.38 -4.67 2.52
CA MET A 69 0.84 -6.03 2.27
C MET A 69 2.33 -6.11 1.94
N HIS A 70 3.06 -4.99 1.86
CA HIS A 70 4.49 -5.00 1.56
C HIS A 70 5.33 -5.26 2.82
N TYR A 71 6.28 -6.18 2.75
CA TYR A 71 7.27 -6.39 3.81
C TYR A 71 8.18 -5.18 4.04
N GLY A 72 8.62 -5.01 5.28
CA GLY A 72 9.66 -4.05 5.62
C GLY A 72 11.05 -4.46 5.12
N PRO A 73 12.02 -3.53 5.12
CA PRO A 73 13.34 -3.73 4.53
C PRO A 73 14.19 -4.79 5.26
N ARG A 74 13.86 -5.10 6.52
CA ARG A 74 14.62 -6.00 7.41
C ARG A 74 13.84 -7.27 7.76
N SER A 75 12.74 -7.55 7.07
CA SER A 75 11.91 -8.72 7.33
C SER A 75 12.74 -10.01 7.25
N PHE A 76 12.67 -10.83 8.30
CA PHE A 76 13.36 -12.13 8.41
C PHE A 76 14.89 -12.10 8.26
N ALA A 77 15.51 -10.95 8.55
CA ALA A 77 16.95 -10.77 8.47
C ALA A 77 17.73 -11.68 9.44
N ILE A 78 18.93 -12.09 9.02
CA ILE A 78 19.86 -12.84 9.88
C ILE A 78 20.34 -11.93 11.02
N LYS A 79 20.76 -10.70 10.70
CA LYS A 79 21.13 -9.67 11.67
C LYS A 79 20.11 -8.54 11.64
N ASP A 80 19.87 -7.89 12.78
CA ASP A 80 18.80 -6.89 12.91
C ASP A 80 18.93 -5.69 11.95
N ASP A 81 20.16 -5.33 11.55
CA ASP A 81 20.41 -4.23 10.62
C ASP A 81 20.51 -4.64 9.15
N ASP A 82 20.47 -5.94 8.84
CA ASP A 82 20.58 -6.42 7.46
C ASP A 82 19.32 -6.08 6.64
N ILE A 83 19.52 -5.38 5.53
CA ILE A 83 18.47 -5.11 4.55
C ILE A 83 18.26 -6.37 3.69
N THR A 84 17.09 -7.01 3.82
CA THR A 84 16.66 -8.18 3.06
C THR A 84 15.87 -7.80 1.80
N ILE A 85 15.14 -6.69 1.82
CA ILE A 85 14.43 -6.15 0.66
C ILE A 85 14.87 -4.70 0.47
N GLU A 86 15.39 -4.40 -0.72
CA GLU A 86 15.85 -3.06 -1.08
C GLU A 86 15.12 -2.56 -2.33
N PRO A 87 14.36 -1.46 -2.25
CA PRO A 87 13.80 -0.81 -3.44
C PRO A 87 14.90 -0.35 -4.40
N ILE A 88 14.70 -0.60 -5.70
CA ILE A 88 15.62 -0.16 -6.75
C ILE A 88 15.69 1.38 -6.79
N SER A 89 14.54 2.05 -6.63
CA SER A 89 14.49 3.51 -6.49
C SER A 89 14.73 3.91 -5.02
N PRO A 90 15.74 4.73 -4.73
CA PRO A 90 16.04 5.18 -3.37
C PRO A 90 14.90 5.92 -2.69
N ALA A 91 13.97 6.52 -3.46
CA ALA A 91 12.83 7.27 -2.95
C ALA A 91 11.86 6.41 -2.10
N TYR A 92 11.93 5.08 -2.20
CA TYR A 92 11.02 4.18 -1.49
C TYR A 92 11.69 3.40 -0.34
N ARG A 93 12.98 3.67 -0.04
CA ARG A 93 13.72 2.95 1.01
C ARG A 93 13.09 3.11 2.40
N ASP A 94 12.59 4.30 2.70
CA ASP A 94 11.93 4.64 3.97
C ASP A 94 10.39 4.50 3.90
N VAL A 95 9.87 3.85 2.85
CA VAL A 95 8.43 3.71 2.60
C VAL A 95 7.95 2.28 2.85
N ILE A 96 8.68 1.29 2.35
CA ILE A 96 8.23 -0.11 2.40
C ILE A 96 8.06 -0.61 3.84
N GLY A 97 6.93 -1.28 4.11
CA GLY A 97 6.61 -1.81 5.43
C GLY A 97 6.19 -0.79 6.50
N GLU A 98 6.10 0.50 6.17
CA GLU A 98 5.67 1.55 7.11
C GLU A 98 4.18 1.91 7.02
N ALA A 99 3.44 1.25 6.12
CA ALA A 99 2.02 1.49 5.89
C ALA A 99 1.17 1.35 7.17
N ARG A 100 0.30 2.34 7.40
CA ARG A 100 -0.61 2.39 8.58
C ARG A 100 -2.09 2.17 8.24
N THR A 101 -2.41 2.16 6.95
CA THR A 101 -3.74 1.99 6.38
C THR A 101 -3.62 1.33 5.02
N LEU A 102 -4.74 0.86 4.46
CA LEU A 102 -4.81 0.41 3.07
C LEU A 102 -4.38 1.52 2.12
N SER A 103 -3.56 1.18 1.13
CA SER A 103 -3.22 2.07 0.04
C SER A 103 -4.38 2.24 -0.94
N LEU A 104 -4.26 3.17 -1.89
CA LEU A 104 -5.24 3.28 -2.98
C LEU A 104 -5.30 2.00 -3.82
N TYR A 105 -4.16 1.37 -4.08
CA TYR A 105 -4.13 0.17 -4.92
C TYR A 105 -4.62 -1.07 -4.20
N ASP A 106 -4.38 -1.21 -2.88
CA ASP A 106 -5.01 -2.24 -2.04
C ASP A 106 -6.54 -2.20 -2.21
N VAL A 107 -7.13 -1.00 -2.05
CA VAL A 107 -8.59 -0.81 -2.16
C VAL A 107 -9.08 -1.06 -3.58
N GLN A 108 -8.38 -0.56 -4.60
CA GLN A 108 -8.78 -0.75 -6.00
C GLN A 108 -8.73 -2.22 -6.43
N ILE A 109 -7.72 -2.97 -5.98
CA ILE A 109 -7.59 -4.41 -6.25
C ILE A 109 -8.77 -5.15 -5.61
N VAL A 110 -9.04 -4.94 -4.32
CA VAL A 110 -10.17 -5.58 -3.63
C VAL A 110 -11.50 -5.22 -4.29
N ASN A 111 -11.72 -3.96 -4.64
CA ASN A 111 -12.95 -3.55 -5.32
C ASN A 111 -13.12 -4.23 -6.69
N ALA A 112 -12.03 -4.47 -7.41
CA ALA A 112 -12.06 -5.21 -8.66
C ALA A 112 -12.31 -6.71 -8.44
N MET A 113 -11.71 -7.32 -7.42
CA MET A 113 -11.93 -8.72 -7.04
C MET A 113 -13.41 -9.01 -6.74
N TYR A 114 -14.05 -8.12 -5.97
CA TYR A 114 -15.43 -8.29 -5.53
C TYR A 114 -16.45 -7.52 -6.35
N LYS A 115 -16.03 -6.93 -7.48
CA LYS A 115 -16.88 -6.19 -8.41
C LYS A 115 -17.74 -5.09 -7.75
N CYS A 116 -17.17 -4.39 -6.76
CA CYS A 116 -17.91 -3.42 -5.94
C CYS A 116 -18.58 -2.28 -6.75
N ALA A 117 -18.06 -1.98 -7.95
CA ALA A 117 -18.54 -0.91 -8.81
C ALA A 117 -19.37 -1.40 -10.02
N GLU A 118 -19.74 -2.68 -10.10
CA GLU A 118 -20.45 -3.26 -11.26
C GLU A 118 -21.79 -2.57 -11.55
N ASN A 119 -22.46 -2.06 -10.50
CA ASN A 119 -23.73 -1.35 -10.60
C ASN A 119 -23.58 0.19 -10.67
N CYS A 120 -22.35 0.69 -10.77
CA CYS A 120 -22.09 2.13 -10.83
C CYS A 120 -21.92 2.62 -12.27
N ASN A 121 -22.26 3.89 -12.50
CA ASN A 121 -22.06 4.53 -13.80
C ASN A 121 -20.57 4.52 -14.20
N THR A 122 -20.30 4.36 -15.50
CA THR A 122 -18.96 4.21 -16.08
C THR A 122 -18.12 5.49 -16.13
N GLN A 123 -18.48 6.51 -15.35
CA GLN A 123 -17.75 7.77 -15.32
C GLN A 123 -16.37 7.57 -14.67
N THR A 124 -15.35 8.19 -15.26
CA THR A 124 -13.96 8.18 -14.78
C THR A 124 -13.87 8.58 -13.31
N CYS A 125 -13.11 7.81 -12.52
CA CYS A 125 -12.88 8.08 -11.11
C CYS A 125 -11.36 7.96 -10.82
N PRO A 126 -10.68 9.04 -10.41
CA PRO A 126 -9.24 9.00 -10.11
C PRO A 126 -8.88 8.19 -8.86
N GLY A 127 -9.87 7.88 -8.01
CA GLY A 127 -9.71 7.00 -6.85
C GLY A 127 -10.48 5.70 -7.02
N PHE A 128 -11.45 5.42 -6.15
CA PHE A 128 -12.33 4.25 -6.26
C PHE A 128 -13.79 4.62 -6.04
N ARG A 129 -14.71 3.75 -6.49
CA ARG A 129 -16.15 3.90 -6.24
C ARG A 129 -16.52 3.22 -4.94
N ASP A 130 -17.22 3.93 -4.06
CA ASP A 130 -17.79 3.34 -2.85
C ASP A 130 -19.15 2.66 -3.15
N LYS A 131 -19.78 2.13 -2.09
CA LYS A 131 -21.09 1.47 -2.18
C LYS A 131 -22.24 2.37 -2.69
N ASN A 132 -22.08 3.70 -2.62
CA ASN A 132 -23.06 4.68 -3.08
C ASN A 132 -22.74 5.20 -4.49
N CYS A 133 -21.73 4.61 -5.15
CA CYS A 133 -21.19 5.06 -6.42
C CYS A 133 -20.54 6.46 -6.37
N ASP A 134 -20.24 6.97 -5.17
CA ASP A 134 -19.43 8.17 -5.00
C ASP A 134 -17.99 7.88 -5.40
N CYS A 135 -17.35 8.82 -6.10
CA CYS A 135 -15.92 8.71 -6.40
C CYS A 135 -15.12 9.22 -5.20
N VAL A 136 -14.33 8.34 -4.60
CA VAL A 136 -13.59 8.55 -3.36
C VAL A 136 -12.09 8.55 -3.62
N CYS A 137 -11.39 9.55 -3.10
CA CYS A 137 -9.97 9.78 -3.29
C CYS A 137 -9.22 9.81 -1.94
N PRO A 138 -7.90 9.54 -1.94
CA PRO A 138 -7.07 9.80 -0.76
C PRO A 138 -7.12 11.28 -0.38
N GLY A 139 -7.51 11.57 0.86
CA GLY A 139 -7.44 12.89 1.44
C GLY A 139 -6.06 13.19 2.00
N THR A 140 -5.66 14.46 1.93
CA THR A 140 -4.43 14.97 2.54
C THR A 140 -4.77 15.72 3.83
N PRO A 141 -3.95 15.65 4.90
CA PRO A 141 -2.64 14.98 5.02
C PRO A 141 -2.66 13.57 5.65
N ASN A 142 -3.80 13.08 6.16
CA ASN A 142 -3.86 11.88 7.01
C ASN A 142 -4.40 10.62 6.32
N ALA A 143 -4.36 10.54 4.98
CA ALA A 143 -4.89 9.41 4.20
C ALA A 143 -6.37 9.06 4.49
N THR A 144 -7.16 10.01 4.98
CA THR A 144 -8.61 9.86 5.15
C THR A 144 -9.28 9.86 3.78
N TRP A 145 -10.14 8.88 3.51
CA TRP A 145 -10.91 8.83 2.26
C TRP A 145 -11.95 9.95 2.20
N ILE A 146 -11.92 10.77 1.14
CA ILE A 146 -12.86 11.88 0.91
C ILE A 146 -13.48 11.78 -0.47
N LYS A 147 -14.61 12.45 -0.70
CA LYS A 147 -15.13 12.58 -2.07
C LYS A 147 -14.10 13.30 -2.93
N CYS A 148 -13.86 12.81 -4.14
CA CYS A 148 -12.87 13.40 -5.03
C CYS A 148 -13.17 14.86 -5.37
N GLU A 149 -14.45 15.26 -5.39
CA GLU A 149 -14.87 16.66 -5.59
C GLU A 149 -14.46 17.63 -4.45
N ASP A 150 -14.06 17.08 -3.31
CA ASP A 150 -13.60 17.83 -2.13
C ASP A 150 -12.07 17.86 -2.03
N THR A 151 -11.37 17.15 -2.92
CA THR A 151 -9.91 17.26 -3.03
C THR A 151 -9.55 18.72 -3.35
N GLY A 152 -8.81 19.37 -2.45
CA GLY A 152 -8.43 20.78 -2.56
C GLY A 152 -9.37 21.80 -1.90
N LYS A 153 -10.61 21.44 -1.52
CA LYS A 153 -11.52 22.33 -0.77
C LYS A 153 -11.23 22.36 0.73
N ASN A 154 -10.60 21.32 1.26
CA ASN A 154 -10.22 21.18 2.68
C ASN A 154 -8.86 21.80 3.06
N GLN A 155 -8.36 22.79 2.30
CA GLN A 155 -7.16 23.55 2.69
C GLN A 155 -7.43 24.87 3.45
N THR A 156 -8.70 25.18 3.77
CA THR A 156 -9.06 26.45 4.41
C THR A 156 -9.16 26.40 5.94
N HIS A 157 -9.07 25.23 6.59
CA HIS A 157 -9.00 25.14 8.06
C HIS A 157 -7.61 24.78 8.63
N ALA A 158 -6.57 24.71 7.79
CA ALA A 158 -5.17 24.54 8.23
C ALA A 158 -4.26 25.75 7.91
N ARG A 159 -4.80 26.85 7.34
CA ARG A 159 -4.05 28.10 7.20
C ARG A 159 -4.11 28.92 8.49
N ARG A 160 -3.43 28.45 9.54
CA ARG A 160 -2.89 29.35 10.57
C ARG A 160 -1.42 29.03 10.79
N SER A 161 -0.60 29.93 10.25
CA SER A 161 0.74 30.28 10.71
C SER A 161 1.87 29.32 10.36
N PHE A 162 2.37 29.41 9.13
CA PHE A 162 3.80 29.54 8.93
C PHE A 162 4.05 30.67 7.93
N LYS A 163 4.35 31.86 8.47
CA LYS A 163 4.87 32.96 7.67
C LYS A 163 6.20 32.50 7.05
N MET A 164 6.26 32.65 5.74
CA MET A 164 7.46 32.77 4.93
C MET A 164 8.47 33.67 5.66
N LEU A 165 9.62 33.13 6.05
CA LEU A 165 10.80 33.93 6.35
C LEU A 165 11.76 33.71 5.19
N THR A 166 11.64 34.62 4.24
CA THR A 166 12.73 35.05 3.38
C THR A 166 13.79 35.69 4.28
N LEU A 167 14.98 35.11 4.31
CA LEU A 167 16.27 35.79 4.34
C LEU A 167 17.21 34.98 3.45
#